data_AF-A0A851U8G8-F1
#
_entry.id   AF-A0A851U8G8-F1
#
_cell.length_a   1.000
_cell.length_b   1.000
_cell.length_c   1.000
_cell.angle_alpha   90.00
_cell.angle_beta   90.00
_cell.angle_gamma   90.00
#
_symmetry.space_group_name_H-M   'P 1'
#
loop_
_entity.id
_entity.type
_entity.pdbx_description
1 polymer ?
#
loop_
_entity_poly.entity_id
_entity_poly.type
_entity_poly.pdbx_seq_one_letter_code
_entity_poly.pdbx_strand_id
1 'polypeptide(L)' 'MGILVLALILISLNQHGDAHGPDSCNHGGGLCRVGSCISGEYLAQYCFEPIILCCKNLSLATTES' A
#
# COMPACT_ATOMS: atom_id res chain seq x y z
N MET A 1 3.67 -2.35 -36.61
CA MET A 1 3.82 -1.34 -35.53
C MET A 1 2.54 -1.12 -34.72
N GLY A 2 1.35 -0.94 -35.33
CA GLY A 2 0.12 -0.66 -34.58
C GLY A 2 -0.38 -1.78 -33.65
N ILE A 3 -0.26 -3.04 -34.06
CA ILE A 3 -0.71 -4.21 -33.27
C ILE A 3 0.09 -4.35 -31.96
N LEU A 4 1.41 -4.09 -32.00
CA LEU A 4 2.29 -4.18 -30.84
C LEU A 4 1.92 -3.11 -29.79
N VAL A 5 1.62 -1.89 -30.24
CA VAL A 5 1.19 -0.79 -29.37
C VAL A 5 -0.16 -1.13 -28.71
N LEU A 6 -1.11 -1.67 -29.47
CA LEU A 6 -2.41 -2.09 -28.93
C LEU A 6 -2.26 -3.20 -27.87
N ALA A 7 -1.40 -4.18 -28.11
CA ALA A 7 -1.11 -5.24 -27.15
C ALA A 7 -0.50 -4.69 -25.85
N LEU A 8 0.46 -3.76 -25.94
CA LEU A 8 1.07 -3.13 -24.76
C LEU A 8 0.04 -2.35 -23.93
N ILE A 9 -0.86 -1.59 -24.57
CA ILE A 9 -1.92 -0.86 -23.87
C ILE A 9 -2.85 -1.83 -23.11
N LEU A 10 -3.25 -2.94 -23.74
CA LEU A 10 -4.12 -3.93 -23.10
C LEU A 10 -3.44 -4.63 -21.92
N ILE A 11 -2.13 -4.89 -22.00
CA ILE A 11 -1.36 -5.46 -20.88
C ILE A 11 -1.32 -4.47 -19.71
N SER A 12 -1.02 -3.20 -19.97
CA SER A 12 -1.00 -2.16 -18.92
C SER A 12 -2.37 -1.93 -18.28
N LEU A 13 -3.46 -2.10 -19.05
CA LEU A 13 -4.83 -1.96 -18.54
C LEU A 13 -5.29 -3.15 -17.69
N ASN A 14 -4.83 -4.36 -18.03
CA ASN A 14 -5.14 -5.59 -17.29
C ASN A 14 -4.17 -5.86 -16.14
N GLN A 15 -3.05 -5.13 -16.09
CA GLN A 15 -2.18 -5.15 -14.92
C GLN A 15 -3.01 -4.59 -13.77
N HIS A 16 -3.35 -5.46 -12.80
CA HIS A 16 -3.90 -5.01 -11.53
C HIS A 16 -2.99 -3.89 -11.05
N GLY A 17 -3.56 -2.71 -10.79
CA GLY A 17 -2.81 -1.69 -10.11
C GLY A 17 -2.22 -2.33 -8.87
N ASP A 18 -0.92 -2.15 -8.65
CA ASP A 18 -0.23 -2.50 -7.40
C ASP A 18 -0.67 -1.57 -6.28
N ALA A 19 -1.97 -1.27 -6.24
CA ALA A 19 -2.63 -0.68 -5.11
C ALA A 19 -2.79 -1.83 -4.14
N HIS A 20 -1.77 -2.04 -3.31
CA HIS A 20 -1.93 -2.77 -2.07
C HIS A 20 -3.06 -2.07 -1.30
N GLY A 21 -4.27 -2.61 -1.44
CA GLY A 21 -5.45 -2.05 -0.81
C GLY A 21 -5.28 -2.00 0.72
N PRO A 22 -6.18 -1.29 1.42
CA PRO A 22 -6.14 -1.16 2.88
C PRO A 22 -6.06 -2.51 3.62
N ASP A 23 -6.53 -3.59 2.99
CA ASP A 23 -6.44 -4.95 3.51
C ASP A 23 -5.00 -5.41 3.79
N SER A 24 -4.02 -5.03 2.97
CA SER A 24 -2.60 -5.34 3.21
C SER A 24 -2.11 -4.72 4.53
N CYS A 25 -2.52 -3.47 4.79
CA CYS A 25 -2.18 -2.77 6.03
C CYS A 25 -2.80 -3.44 7.25
N ASN A 26 -4.11 -3.73 7.19
CA ASN A 26 -4.84 -4.32 8.31
C ASN A 26 -4.34 -5.74 8.64
N HIS A 27 -4.06 -6.59 7.64
CA HIS A 27 -3.46 -7.91 7.86
C HIS A 27 -2.08 -7.83 8.51
N GLY A 28 -1.30 -6.78 8.20
CA GLY A 28 0.00 -6.52 8.79
C GLY A 28 -0.04 -5.88 10.19
N GLY A 29 -1.20 -5.83 10.84
CA GLY A 29 -1.40 -5.22 12.16
C GLY A 29 -1.35 -3.69 12.16
N GLY A 30 -1.46 -3.06 10.99
CA GLY A 30 -1.54 -1.61 10.84
C GLY A 30 -2.99 -1.12 10.76
N LEU A 31 -3.14 0.21 10.81
CA LEU A 31 -4.41 0.90 10.64
C LEU A 31 -4.26 1.98 9.56
N CYS A 32 -5.22 2.06 8.64
CA CYS A 32 -5.25 3.12 7.65
C CYS A 32 -5.77 4.43 8.27
N ARG A 33 -4.97 5.50 8.16
CA ARG A 33 -5.32 6.84 8.65
C ARG A 33 -5.18 7.88 7.55
N VAL A 34 -6.08 8.85 7.55
CA VAL A 34 -6.02 9.99 6.62
C VAL A 34 -5.06 11.04 7.17
N GLY A 35 -4.11 11.50 6.35
CA GLY A 35 -3.27 12.67 6.64
C GLY A 35 -2.01 12.39 7.46
N SER A 36 -2.12 11.84 8.68
CA SER A 36 -0.95 11.56 9.54
C SER A 36 -1.14 10.37 10.47
N CYS A 37 -0.04 9.71 10.82
CA CYS A 37 -0.01 8.76 11.93
C CYS A 37 -0.02 9.49 13.28
N ILE A 38 -0.53 8.84 14.34
CA ILE A 38 -0.53 9.42 15.67
C ILE A 38 0.81 9.17 16.40
N SER A 39 1.06 9.91 17.47
CA SER A 39 2.27 9.71 18.28
C SER A 39 2.32 8.28 18.83
N GLY A 40 3.44 7.58 18.62
CA GLY A 40 3.60 6.15 18.94
C GLY A 40 3.34 5.21 17.75
N GLU A 41 2.98 5.73 16.59
CA GLU A 41 2.93 4.99 15.33
C GLU A 41 4.02 5.46 14.34
N TYR A 42 4.37 4.60 13.39
CA TYR A 42 5.22 4.94 12.23
C TYR A 42 4.49 4.67 10.90
N LEU A 43 4.88 5.40 9.85
CA LEU A 43 4.38 5.19 8.49
C LEU A 43 5.05 3.96 7.87
N ALA A 44 4.27 2.92 7.58
CA ALA A 44 4.77 1.70 6.96
C ALA A 44 4.63 1.71 5.42
N GLN A 45 3.49 2.18 4.91
CA GLN A 45 3.14 2.26 3.48
C GLN A 45 1.93 3.19 3.27
N TYR A 46 1.43 3.31 2.04
CA TYR A 46 0.14 3.97 1.76
C TYR A 46 -0.96 2.92 1.57
N CYS A 47 -2.12 3.14 2.20
CA CYS A 47 -3.34 2.40 1.84
C CYS A 47 -4.01 3.00 0.60
N PHE A 48 -3.81 4.30 0.39
CA PHE A 48 -4.18 5.01 -0.82
C PHE A 48 -3.26 6.21 -0.99
N GLU A 49 -2.38 6.13 -1.98
CA GLU A 49 -1.37 7.15 -2.20
C GLU A 49 -2.00 8.49 -2.64
N PRO A 50 -1.50 9.65 -2.16
CA PRO A 50 -0.60 9.87 -1.02
C PRO A 50 -1.35 10.17 0.30
N ILE A 51 -2.68 10.06 0.33
CA ILE A 51 -3.53 10.68 1.36
C ILE A 51 -3.80 9.75 2.54
N ILE A 52 -3.94 8.45 2.28
CA ILE A 52 -4.28 7.45 3.30
C ILE A 52 -3.01 6.63 3.61
N LEU A 53 -2.52 6.82 4.82
CA LEU A 53 -1.31 6.25 5.36
C LEU A 53 -1.62 4.95 6.10
N CYS A 54 -0.76 3.94 5.95
CA CYS A 54 -0.76 2.76 6.81
C CYS A 54 0.13 3.03 8.02
N CYS A 55 -0.48 3.16 9.20
CA CYS A 55 0.19 3.46 10.45
C CYS A 55 0.30 2.20 11.31
N LYS A 56 1.50 1.89 11.81
CA LYS A 56 1.76 0.76 12.70
C LYS A 56 2.30 1.24 14.03
N ASN A 57 1.89 0.60 15.13
CA ASN A 57 2.43 0.93 16.45
C ASN A 57 3.93 0.63 16.52
N LEU A 58 4.67 1.46 17.25
CA LEU A 58 6.08 1.25 17.61
C LEU A 58 6.27 0.11 18.64
N SER A 59 5.18 -0.50 19.12
CA SER A 59 5.21 -1.58 20.10
C SER A 59 5.76 -2.87 19.50
N LEU A 60 6.99 -3.19 19.93
CA LEU A 60 7.76 -4.42 19.71
C LEU A 60 7.58 -5.00 18.30
N ALA A 61 8.49 -4.63 17.39
CA ALA A 61 8.97 -5.62 16.45
C ALA A 61 9.31 -6.87 17.27
N THR A 62 8.45 -7.89 17.24
CA THR A 62 8.89 -9.24 17.52
C THR A 62 10.03 -9.47 16.55
N THR A 63 11.23 -9.37 17.10
CA THR A 63 12.41 -10.07 16.60
C THR A 63 11.94 -11.49 16.28
N GLU A 64 11.68 -11.79 15.01
CA GLU A 64 11.83 -13.15 14.55
C GLU A 64 13.32 -13.42 14.65
N SER A 65 13.69 -14.25 15.63
CA SER A 65 15.03 -14.78 15.81
C SER A 65 15.26 -15.99 14.93
#